data_AF-A0A258B8Y8-F1
#
_entry.id   AF-A0A258B8Y8-F1
#
_cell.length_a   1.000
_cell.length_b   1.000
_cell.length_c   1.000
_cell.angle_alpha   90.00
_cell.angle_beta   90.00
_cell.angle_gamma   90.00
#
_symmetry.space_group_name_H-M   'P 1'
#
loop_
_entity.id
_entity.type
_entity.pdbx_description
1 polymer ?
#
loop_
_entity_poly.entity_id
_entity_poly.type
_entity_poly.pdbx_seq_one_letter_code
_entity_poly.pdbx_strand_id
1 'polypeptide(L)'
;SGSADVGSMYLGAWGPSLLQISLFALYTFFLSRFKPDYLPPVPESELTLKGWELWKKCLLGIIPSAVLIFLVLGTIMTGIATPTESGAMGAMGALLLAWLRRAKIPNLKGLIQEAYQNTTRITAMVVFILIGSTCFSVVFQGVDGGHWVEELFSNLPGGWVGFLIVVNLFVFFLAFFLDFFEIAFIIVPLLAPVAVKLLAPVLLASMNGNPQAAASAALVWFGVMLCVNMQTSFMHPPFGFALFYLRGVAPKEVKSSDIYWGALPWVGLQLIMVLLVIAFPALVTSFLDKPAAVVQSQDYNFTTSEERTSDPSQSKVDEDAPVIFQLDKPGK
;
A
#
# COMPACT_ATOMS: atom_id res chain seq x y z
N SER A 1 -9.23 18.03 4.35
CA SER A 1 -9.35 16.60 4.09
C SER A 1 -7.98 16.06 3.76
N GLY A 2 -7.42 15.18 4.59
CA GLY A 2 -6.19 14.47 4.23
C GLY A 2 -6.56 13.31 3.31
N SER A 3 -6.22 13.39 2.03
CA SER A 3 -6.25 12.24 1.13
C SER A 3 -4.81 11.74 1.00
N ALA A 4 -4.55 10.49 1.38
CA ALA A 4 -3.28 9.86 1.08
C ALA A 4 -3.20 9.62 -0.43
N ASP A 5 -2.20 10.20 -1.08
CA ASP A 5 -1.91 9.93 -2.49
C ASP A 5 -1.39 8.49 -2.67
N VAL A 6 -1.70 7.88 -3.81
CA VAL A 6 -1.32 6.50 -4.13
C VAL A 6 0.20 6.34 -4.14
N GLY A 7 0.95 7.32 -4.66
CA GLY A 7 2.41 7.32 -4.64
C GLY A 7 2.97 7.29 -3.22
N SER A 8 2.37 8.04 -2.30
CA SER A 8 2.75 8.04 -0.88
C SER A 8 2.50 6.67 -0.21
N MET A 9 1.43 5.98 -0.58
CA MET A 9 1.18 4.61 -0.10
C MET A 9 2.25 3.63 -0.59
N TYR A 10 2.66 3.72 -1.85
CA TYR A 10 3.76 2.91 -2.39
C TYR A 10 5.10 3.23 -1.70
N LEU A 11 5.43 4.51 -1.52
CA LEU A 11 6.64 4.93 -0.78
C LEU A 11 6.63 4.37 0.65
N GLY A 12 5.51 4.46 1.35
CA GLY A 12 5.37 3.91 2.70
C GLY A 12 5.49 2.40 2.78
N ALA A 13 5.18 1.67 1.70
CA ALA A 13 5.27 0.22 1.64
C ALA A 13 6.71 -0.31 1.48
N TRP A 14 7.67 0.51 1.05
CA TRP A 14 9.06 0.08 0.82
C TRP A 14 9.74 -0.45 2.07
N GLY A 15 9.70 0.31 3.17
CA GLY A 15 10.35 -0.07 4.43
C GLY A 15 9.84 -1.41 4.94
N PRO A 16 8.50 -1.60 5.07
CA PRO A 16 7.94 -2.88 5.45
C PRO A 16 8.31 -4.01 4.48
N SER A 17 8.28 -3.76 3.17
CA SER A 17 8.57 -4.79 2.16
C SER A 17 10.01 -5.28 2.22
N LEU A 18 10.98 -4.38 2.38
CA LEU A 18 12.39 -4.75 2.51
C LEU A 18 12.67 -5.54 3.79
N LEU A 19 12.03 -5.12 4.89
CA LEU A 19 12.11 -5.85 6.16
C LEU A 19 11.49 -7.24 6.03
N GLN A 20 10.34 -7.36 5.38
CA GLN A 20 9.66 -8.63 5.15
C GLN A 20 10.53 -9.59 4.32
N ILE A 21 11.10 -9.11 3.22
CA ILE A 21 12.04 -9.88 2.39
C ILE A 21 13.22 -10.35 3.23
N SER A 22 13.76 -9.47 4.07
CA SER A 22 14.89 -9.80 4.94
C SER A 22 14.51 -10.85 5.99
N LEU A 23 13.33 -10.75 6.62
CA LEU A 23 12.83 -11.74 7.56
C LEU A 23 12.68 -13.12 6.91
N PHE A 24 12.12 -13.17 5.70
CA PHE A 24 11.96 -14.40 4.93
C PHE A 24 13.30 -15.01 4.51
N ALA A 25 14.22 -14.18 4.03
CA ALA A 25 15.56 -14.62 3.63
C ALA A 25 16.35 -15.13 4.84
N LEU A 26 16.34 -14.41 5.96
CA LEU A 26 17.01 -14.81 7.20
C LEU A 26 16.42 -16.09 7.76
N TYR A 27 15.08 -16.21 7.82
CA TYR A 27 14.43 -17.43 8.25
C TYR A 27 14.86 -18.64 7.40
N THR A 28 14.85 -18.49 6.07
CA THR A 28 15.28 -19.54 5.14
C THR A 28 16.76 -19.88 5.31
N PHE A 29 17.62 -18.87 5.49
CA PHE A 29 19.06 -19.05 5.72
C PHE A 29 19.36 -19.78 7.03
N PHE A 30 18.69 -19.40 8.13
CA PHE A 30 18.86 -20.09 9.40
C PHE A 30 18.29 -21.50 9.36
N LEU A 31 17.14 -21.70 8.72
CA LEU A 31 16.54 -23.02 8.57
C LEU A 31 17.45 -23.97 7.77
N SER A 32 18.05 -23.49 6.67
CA SER A 32 18.98 -24.31 5.88
C SER A 32 20.27 -24.64 6.63
N ARG A 33 20.74 -23.76 7.53
CA ARG A 33 21.96 -23.99 8.31
C ARG A 33 21.77 -24.91 9.51
N PHE A 34 20.63 -24.81 10.20
CA PHE A 34 20.33 -25.56 11.42
C PHE A 34 19.54 -26.84 11.18
N LYS A 35 18.71 -26.89 10.12
CA LYS A 35 17.93 -28.05 9.73
C LYS A 35 18.00 -28.27 8.21
N PRO A 36 19.19 -28.64 7.68
CA PRO A 36 19.40 -28.84 6.25
C PRO A 36 18.44 -29.89 5.65
N ASP A 37 17.99 -30.86 6.44
CA ASP A 37 17.05 -31.91 6.01
C ASP A 37 15.66 -31.37 5.61
N TYR A 38 15.30 -30.16 6.07
CA TYR A 38 14.01 -29.53 5.74
C TYR A 38 14.06 -28.79 4.39
N LEU A 39 15.26 -28.51 3.87
CA LEU A 39 15.50 -27.85 2.59
C LEU A 39 16.58 -28.65 1.82
N PRO A 40 16.28 -29.91 1.44
CA PRO A 40 17.27 -30.75 0.78
C PRO A 40 17.69 -30.12 -0.55
N PRO A 41 19.00 -30.06 -0.85
CA PRO A 41 19.48 -29.54 -2.11
C PRO A 41 18.97 -30.41 -3.27
N VAL A 42 18.69 -29.78 -4.41
CA VAL A 42 18.32 -30.48 -5.64
C VAL A 42 19.44 -31.47 -5.99
N PRO A 43 19.14 -32.77 -6.19
CA PRO A 43 20.14 -33.78 -6.52
C PRO A 43 20.96 -33.37 -7.74
N GLU A 44 22.28 -33.61 -7.71
CA GLU A 44 23.16 -33.20 -8.82
C GLU A 44 22.78 -33.84 -10.17
N SER A 45 22.09 -34.99 -10.13
CA SER A 45 21.55 -35.70 -11.30
C SER A 45 20.39 -34.98 -11.99
N GLU A 46 19.70 -34.06 -11.31
CA GLU A 46 18.60 -33.26 -11.88
C GLU A 46 19.04 -31.86 -12.33
N LEU A 47 20.31 -31.50 -12.11
CA LEU A 47 20.88 -30.23 -12.54
C LEU A 47 21.13 -30.24 -14.06
N THR A 48 20.07 -29.95 -14.81
CA THR A 48 20.06 -29.95 -16.29
C THR A 48 20.96 -28.88 -16.94
N LEU A 49 21.22 -27.75 -16.27
CA LEU A 49 22.00 -26.63 -16.81
C LEU A 49 22.95 -26.07 -15.74
N LYS A 50 24.22 -25.87 -16.08
CA LYS A 50 25.24 -25.25 -15.22
C LYS A 50 25.87 -24.03 -15.93
N GLY A 51 26.33 -23.05 -15.15
CA GLY A 51 27.07 -21.89 -15.66
C GLY A 51 26.20 -20.85 -16.39
N TRP A 52 26.71 -20.30 -17.50
CA TRP A 52 26.14 -19.15 -18.20
C TRP A 52 24.79 -19.44 -18.88
N GLU A 53 24.57 -20.66 -19.38
CA GLU A 53 23.30 -21.04 -20.01
C GLU A 53 22.13 -21.07 -19.00
N LEU A 54 22.40 -21.44 -17.75
CA LEU A 54 21.43 -21.33 -16.66
C LEU A 54 21.10 -19.86 -16.37
N TRP A 55 22.13 -19.02 -16.21
CA TRP A 55 21.96 -17.58 -16.01
C TRP A 55 21.15 -16.94 -17.13
N LYS A 56 21.46 -17.27 -18.40
CA LYS A 56 20.73 -16.78 -19.56
C LYS A 56 19.25 -17.19 -19.53
N LYS A 57 18.95 -18.45 -19.20
CA LYS A 57 17.57 -18.95 -19.06
C LYS A 57 16.82 -18.24 -17.92
N CYS A 58 17.46 -18.06 -16.77
CA CYS A 58 16.90 -17.33 -15.63
C CYS A 58 16.64 -15.85 -15.97
N LEU A 59 17.63 -15.16 -16.55
CA LEU A 59 17.53 -13.76 -16.95
C LEU A 59 16.45 -13.56 -18.03
N LEU A 60 16.33 -14.46 -19.00
CA LEU A 60 15.25 -14.43 -19.99
C LEU A 60 13.85 -14.63 -19.38
N GLY A 61 13.76 -15.24 -18.20
CA GLY A 61 12.53 -15.33 -17.41
C GLY A 61 12.26 -14.07 -16.58
N ILE A 62 13.29 -13.58 -15.89
CA ILE A 62 13.19 -12.49 -14.90
C ILE A 62 13.09 -11.12 -15.56
N ILE A 63 13.95 -10.83 -16.55
CA ILE A 63 14.05 -9.49 -17.16
C ILE A 63 12.70 -9.02 -17.71
N PRO A 64 11.95 -9.81 -18.50
CA PRO A 64 10.67 -9.34 -19.04
C PRO A 64 9.65 -8.99 -17.95
N SER A 65 9.56 -9.80 -16.90
CA SER A 65 8.68 -9.53 -15.76
C SER A 65 9.15 -8.31 -14.97
N ALA A 66 10.46 -8.16 -14.74
CA ALA A 66 11.04 -7.00 -14.08
C ALA A 66 10.77 -5.71 -14.89
N VAL A 67 10.92 -5.75 -16.21
CA VAL A 67 10.60 -4.61 -17.09
C VAL A 67 9.14 -4.21 -16.95
N LEU A 68 8.20 -5.15 -16.89
CA LEU A 68 6.79 -4.83 -16.65
C LEU A 68 6.56 -4.22 -15.26
N ILE A 69 7.21 -4.74 -14.22
CA ILE A 69 7.11 -4.20 -12.86
C ILE A 69 7.63 -2.75 -12.84
N PHE A 70 8.80 -2.49 -13.41
CA PHE A 70 9.37 -1.15 -13.49
C PHE A 70 8.57 -0.22 -14.40
N LEU A 71 7.95 -0.72 -15.46
CA LEU A 71 7.07 0.06 -16.31
C LEU A 71 5.86 0.56 -15.51
N VAL A 72 5.19 -0.33 -14.76
CA VAL A 72 3.99 0.02 -13.98
C VAL A 72 4.36 0.86 -12.77
N LEU A 73 5.25 0.37 -11.89
CA LEU A 73 5.62 1.09 -10.67
C LEU A 73 6.35 2.39 -11.00
N GLY A 74 7.26 2.38 -11.98
CA GLY A 74 8.02 3.56 -12.37
C GLY A 74 7.15 4.68 -12.93
N THR A 75 6.08 4.35 -13.66
CA THR A 75 5.15 5.37 -14.19
C THR A 75 4.21 5.94 -13.11
N ILE A 76 3.86 5.14 -12.09
CA ILE A 76 3.16 5.63 -10.89
C ILE A 76 4.06 6.56 -10.08
N MET A 77 5.31 6.14 -9.80
CA MET A 77 6.23 6.91 -8.95
C MET A 77 6.68 8.22 -9.59
N THR A 78 6.82 8.25 -10.92
CA THR A 78 7.18 9.48 -11.66
C THR A 78 5.97 10.38 -11.94
N GLY A 79 4.75 9.93 -11.60
CA GLY A 79 3.51 10.67 -11.85
C GLY A 79 3.16 10.84 -13.34
N ILE A 80 3.83 10.10 -14.24
CA ILE A 80 3.58 10.16 -15.69
C ILE A 80 2.20 9.58 -16.02
N ALA A 81 1.79 8.54 -15.29
CA ALA A 81 0.52 7.87 -15.51
C ALA A 81 -0.22 7.68 -14.20
N THR A 82 -1.54 7.81 -14.24
CA THR A 82 -2.42 7.45 -13.13
C THR A 82 -2.37 5.93 -12.88
N PRO A 83 -2.78 5.43 -11.70
CA PRO A 83 -2.79 3.98 -11.42
C PRO A 83 -3.56 3.16 -12.46
N THR A 84 -4.66 3.70 -12.99
CA THR A 84 -5.47 3.06 -14.05
C THR A 84 -4.72 2.97 -15.37
N GLU A 85 -4.07 4.06 -15.79
CA GLU A 85 -3.25 4.10 -17.01
C GLU A 85 -2.02 3.20 -16.88
N SER A 86 -1.40 3.18 -15.69
CA SER A 86 -0.27 2.31 -15.37
C SER A 86 -0.66 0.82 -15.44
N GLY A 87 -1.85 0.47 -14.95
CA GLY A 87 -2.42 -0.87 -15.12
C GLY A 87 -2.65 -1.24 -16.59
N ALA A 88 -3.15 -0.31 -17.40
CA ALA A 88 -3.34 -0.53 -18.84
C ALA A 88 -2.00 -0.75 -19.57
N MET A 89 -0.95 0.00 -19.23
CA MET A 89 0.40 -0.20 -19.75
C MET A 89 0.97 -1.57 -19.38
N GLY A 90 0.73 -2.04 -18.14
CA GLY A 90 1.10 -3.39 -17.71
C GLY A 90 0.41 -4.48 -18.53
N ALA A 91 -0.90 -4.35 -18.75
CA ALA A 91 -1.68 -5.28 -19.57
C ALA A 91 -1.23 -5.29 -21.04
N MET A 92 -1.00 -4.12 -21.62
CA MET A 92 -0.43 -3.98 -22.96
C MET A 92 0.96 -4.62 -23.06
N GLY A 93 1.82 -4.39 -22.06
CA GLY A 93 3.15 -4.99 -22.00
C GLY A 93 3.10 -6.52 -21.91
N ALA A 94 2.18 -7.07 -21.11
CA ALA A 94 1.95 -8.52 -21.03
C ALA A 94 1.46 -9.10 -22.37
N LEU A 95 0.53 -8.41 -23.05
CA LEU A 95 0.08 -8.80 -24.40
C LEU A 95 1.22 -8.76 -25.43
N LEU A 96 2.07 -7.74 -25.38
CA LEU A 96 3.25 -7.63 -26.23
C LEU A 96 4.23 -8.80 -25.98
N LEU A 97 4.52 -9.12 -24.73
CA LEU A 97 5.38 -10.26 -24.38
C LEU A 97 4.78 -11.60 -24.86
N ALA A 98 3.46 -11.78 -24.69
CA ALA A 98 2.77 -12.96 -25.16
C ALA A 98 2.82 -13.06 -26.70
N TRP A 99 2.69 -11.94 -27.41
CA TRP A 99 2.81 -11.87 -28.86
C TRP A 99 4.22 -12.17 -29.36
N LEU A 100 5.26 -11.63 -28.69
CA LEU A 100 6.66 -11.92 -29.00
C LEU A 100 7.00 -13.41 -28.78
N ARG A 101 6.35 -14.06 -27.82
CA ARG A 101 6.53 -15.48 -27.49
C ARG A 101 5.52 -16.41 -28.17
N ARG A 102 4.69 -15.90 -29.10
CA ARG A 102 3.59 -16.66 -29.73
C ARG A 102 4.02 -17.99 -30.33
N ALA A 103 5.23 -18.08 -30.88
CA ALA A 103 5.76 -19.30 -31.50
C ALA A 103 5.92 -20.47 -30.50
N LYS A 104 5.96 -20.19 -29.20
CA LYS A 104 6.08 -21.19 -28.13
C LYS A 104 4.74 -21.47 -27.42
N ILE A 105 3.65 -20.79 -27.79
CA ILE A 105 2.35 -20.89 -27.14
C ILE A 105 1.33 -21.48 -28.13
N PRO A 106 1.03 -22.79 -28.05
CA PRO A 106 0.21 -23.47 -29.04
C PRO A 106 -1.27 -23.00 -29.10
N ASN A 107 -1.80 -22.36 -28.05
CA ASN A 107 -3.17 -21.82 -28.02
C ASN A 107 -3.23 -20.39 -27.46
N LEU A 108 -2.49 -19.46 -28.08
CA LEU A 108 -2.44 -18.07 -27.62
C LEU A 108 -3.82 -17.39 -27.63
N LYS A 109 -4.65 -17.64 -28.64
CA LYS A 109 -5.98 -17.04 -28.76
C LYS A 109 -6.91 -17.50 -27.63
N GLY A 110 -6.94 -18.80 -27.34
CA GLY A 110 -7.74 -19.36 -26.25
C GLY A 110 -7.29 -18.82 -24.89
N LEU A 111 -5.98 -18.75 -24.67
CA LEU A 111 -5.42 -18.20 -23.43
C LEU A 111 -5.78 -16.72 -23.22
N ILE A 112 -5.74 -15.91 -24.28
CA ILE A 112 -6.17 -14.51 -24.21
C ILE A 112 -7.66 -14.42 -23.89
N GLN A 113 -8.51 -15.21 -24.55
CA GLN A 113 -9.95 -15.23 -24.28
C GLN A 113 -10.27 -15.62 -22.84
N GLU A 114 -9.60 -16.66 -22.33
CA GLU A 114 -9.73 -17.09 -20.94
C GLU A 114 -9.29 -16.00 -19.97
N ALA A 115 -8.15 -15.35 -20.23
CA ALA A 115 -7.67 -14.23 -19.42
C ALA A 115 -8.66 -13.07 -19.39
N TYR A 116 -9.24 -12.68 -20.53
CA TYR A 116 -10.27 -11.64 -20.61
C TYR A 116 -11.56 -12.02 -19.87
N GLN A 117 -12.02 -13.26 -20.00
CA GLN A 117 -13.23 -13.74 -19.32
C GLN A 117 -13.04 -13.78 -17.80
N ASN A 118 -11.91 -14.30 -17.33
CA ASN A 118 -11.58 -14.34 -15.91
C ASN A 118 -11.44 -12.92 -15.33
N THR A 119 -10.73 -12.03 -16.04
CA THR A 119 -10.58 -10.63 -15.63
C THR A 119 -11.94 -9.94 -15.56
N THR A 120 -12.78 -10.09 -16.59
CA THR A 120 -14.12 -9.47 -16.64
C THR A 120 -15.01 -9.97 -15.50
N ARG A 121 -14.98 -11.28 -15.21
CA ARG A 121 -15.76 -11.86 -14.11
C ARG A 121 -15.35 -11.28 -12.76
N ILE A 122 -14.05 -11.23 -12.46
CA ILE A 122 -13.54 -10.66 -11.20
C ILE A 122 -13.91 -9.18 -11.12
N THR A 123 -13.66 -8.40 -12.18
CA THR A 123 -14.02 -6.98 -12.22
C THR A 123 -15.52 -6.75 -12.04
N ALA A 124 -16.38 -7.56 -12.66
CA ALA A 124 -17.83 -7.43 -12.51
C ALA A 124 -18.29 -7.69 -11.06
N MET A 125 -17.70 -8.68 -10.38
CA MET A 125 -17.96 -8.92 -8.96
C MET A 125 -17.56 -7.71 -8.12
N VAL A 126 -16.35 -7.18 -8.34
CA VAL A 126 -15.84 -6.00 -7.62
C VAL A 126 -16.71 -4.77 -7.86
N VAL A 127 -17.16 -4.52 -9.09
CA VAL A 127 -18.07 -3.41 -9.41
C VAL A 127 -19.41 -3.54 -8.70
N PHE A 128 -19.98 -4.76 -8.61
CA PHE A 128 -21.23 -4.98 -7.87
C PHE A 128 -21.07 -4.71 -6.37
N ILE A 129 -19.96 -5.16 -5.78
CA ILE A 129 -19.59 -4.87 -4.40
C ILE A 129 -19.44 -3.37 -4.18
N LEU A 130 -18.75 -2.66 -5.09
CA LEU A 130 -18.57 -1.22 -5.05
C LEU A 130 -19.88 -0.44 -5.02
N ILE A 131 -20.86 -0.86 -5.84
CA ILE A 131 -22.20 -0.28 -5.84
C ILE A 131 -22.85 -0.46 -4.47
N GLY A 132 -22.86 -1.68 -3.93
CA GLY A 132 -23.44 -1.97 -2.62
C GLY A 132 -22.75 -1.23 -1.47
N SER A 133 -21.41 -1.21 -1.47
CA SER A 133 -20.59 -0.48 -0.51
C SER A 133 -20.85 1.02 -0.56
N THR A 134 -21.00 1.61 -1.75
CA THR A 134 -21.28 3.05 -1.89
C THR A 134 -22.66 3.38 -1.34
N CYS A 135 -23.68 2.57 -1.65
CA CYS A 135 -25.02 2.73 -1.07
C CYS A 135 -24.98 2.62 0.46
N PHE A 136 -24.28 1.61 1.00
CA PHE A 136 -24.10 1.46 2.45
C PHE A 136 -23.40 2.67 3.06
N SER A 137 -22.24 3.09 2.52
CA SER A 137 -21.46 4.20 3.05
C SER A 137 -22.24 5.51 3.07
N VAL A 138 -23.02 5.81 2.03
CA VAL A 138 -23.86 7.02 1.98
C VAL A 138 -24.95 6.98 3.05
N VAL A 139 -25.68 5.87 3.17
CA VAL A 139 -26.74 5.73 4.18
C VAL A 139 -26.15 5.75 5.58
N PHE A 140 -25.05 5.03 5.80
CA PHE A 140 -24.34 4.92 7.07
C PHE A 140 -23.82 6.28 7.55
N GLN A 141 -23.22 7.07 6.65
CA GLN A 141 -22.81 8.44 6.97
C GLN A 141 -24.03 9.35 7.17
N GLY A 142 -25.12 9.13 6.43
CA GLY A 142 -26.37 9.89 6.58
C GLY A 142 -27.11 9.66 7.90
N VAL A 143 -26.80 8.58 8.64
CA VAL A 143 -27.35 8.29 9.98
C VAL A 143 -26.33 8.53 11.10
N ASP A 144 -25.29 9.34 10.84
CA ASP A 144 -24.20 9.63 11.78
C ASP A 144 -23.41 8.40 12.26
N GLY A 145 -23.41 7.32 11.47
CA GLY A 145 -22.70 6.09 11.81
C GLY A 145 -21.19 6.30 12.00
N GLY A 146 -20.60 7.31 11.34
CA GLY A 146 -19.20 7.68 11.53
C GLY A 146 -18.89 8.12 12.97
N HIS A 147 -19.78 8.90 13.58
CA HIS A 147 -19.65 9.33 14.98
C HIS A 147 -19.84 8.15 15.95
N TRP A 148 -20.77 7.25 15.65
CA TRP A 148 -20.95 6.03 16.46
C TRP A 148 -19.69 5.15 16.49
N VAL A 149 -19.05 4.94 15.34
CA VAL A 149 -17.77 4.19 15.27
C VAL A 149 -16.66 4.97 15.98
N GLU A 150 -16.61 6.28 15.79
CA GLU A 150 -15.64 7.12 16.47
C GLU A 150 -15.73 6.98 17.99
N GLU A 151 -16.92 7.02 18.57
CA GLU A 151 -17.14 6.82 20.01
C GLU A 151 -16.78 5.39 20.44
N LEU A 152 -17.18 4.39 19.68
CA LEU A 152 -16.89 2.98 19.99
C LEU A 152 -15.38 2.73 20.11
N PHE A 153 -14.59 3.26 19.17
CA PHE A 153 -13.15 3.05 19.13
C PHE A 153 -12.35 4.07 19.96
N SER A 154 -12.86 5.30 20.17
CA SER A 154 -12.19 6.30 21.03
C SER A 154 -12.29 5.93 22.51
N ASN A 155 -13.30 5.15 22.91
CA ASN A 155 -13.47 4.66 24.27
C ASN A 155 -12.66 3.39 24.58
N LEU A 156 -11.93 2.85 23.62
CA LEU A 156 -11.09 1.67 23.85
C LEU A 156 -9.89 2.01 24.75
N PRO A 157 -9.58 1.17 25.75
CA PRO A 157 -8.38 1.33 26.56
C PRO A 157 -7.13 1.10 25.70
N GLY A 158 -6.08 1.89 25.93
CA GLY A 158 -4.78 1.72 25.26
C GLY A 158 -4.48 2.72 24.13
N GLY A 159 -5.32 3.73 23.93
CA GLY A 159 -5.07 4.83 22.98
C GLY A 159 -4.83 4.32 21.55
N TRP A 160 -3.81 4.88 20.89
CA TRP A 160 -3.49 4.51 19.51
C TRP A 160 -3.02 3.05 19.35
N VAL A 161 -2.32 2.49 20.35
CA VAL A 161 -1.86 1.09 20.32
C VAL A 161 -3.05 0.13 20.46
N GLY A 162 -3.95 0.42 21.41
CA GLY A 162 -5.18 -0.36 21.60
C GLY A 162 -6.05 -0.36 20.35
N PHE A 163 -6.23 0.81 19.73
CA PHE A 163 -6.91 0.95 18.45
C PHE A 163 -6.27 0.07 17.36
N LEU A 164 -4.96 0.16 17.15
CA LEU A 164 -4.27 -0.63 16.13
C LEU A 164 -4.41 -2.14 16.37
N ILE A 165 -4.25 -2.61 17.60
CA ILE A 165 -4.38 -4.05 17.91
C ILE A 165 -5.80 -4.54 17.63
N VAL A 166 -6.82 -3.82 18.12
CA VAL A 166 -8.22 -4.21 17.94
C VAL A 166 -8.59 -4.19 16.46
N VAL A 167 -8.20 -3.16 15.72
CA VAL A 167 -8.47 -3.07 14.28
C VAL A 167 -7.74 -4.15 13.49
N ASN A 168 -6.47 -4.44 13.82
CA ASN A 168 -5.74 -5.53 13.15
C ASN A 168 -6.42 -6.87 13.38
N LEU A 169 -6.82 -7.19 14.62
CA LEU A 169 -7.52 -8.43 14.92
C LEU A 169 -8.88 -8.47 14.22
N PHE A 170 -9.65 -7.39 14.28
CA PHE A 170 -10.94 -7.28 13.61
C PHE A 170 -10.81 -7.52 12.10
N VAL A 171 -9.90 -6.82 11.43
CA VAL A 171 -9.66 -6.97 9.98
C VAL A 171 -9.08 -8.35 9.65
N PHE A 172 -8.22 -8.90 10.48
CA PHE A 172 -7.65 -10.24 10.28
C PHE A 172 -8.74 -11.31 10.22
N PHE A 173 -9.70 -11.29 11.14
CA PHE A 173 -10.84 -12.22 11.11
C PHE A 173 -11.80 -11.92 9.96
N LEU A 174 -12.02 -10.64 9.64
CA LEU A 174 -12.93 -10.25 8.57
C LEU A 174 -12.39 -10.64 7.19
N ALA A 175 -11.07 -10.57 7.00
CA ALA A 175 -10.35 -10.98 5.78
C ALA A 175 -10.42 -12.48 5.48
N PHE A 176 -10.95 -13.30 6.39
CA PHE A 176 -11.30 -14.69 6.07
C PHE A 176 -12.58 -14.82 5.24
N PHE A 177 -13.45 -13.82 5.31
CA PHE A 177 -14.77 -13.85 4.67
C PHE A 177 -14.91 -12.81 3.55
N LEU A 178 -14.21 -11.67 3.68
CA LEU A 178 -14.25 -10.57 2.74
C LEU A 178 -12.94 -10.50 1.94
N ASP A 179 -13.05 -10.25 0.64
CA ASP A 179 -11.89 -9.98 -0.21
C ASP A 179 -11.35 -8.54 0.04
N PHE A 180 -10.16 -8.26 -0.48
CA PHE A 180 -9.44 -7.03 -0.17
C PHE A 180 -10.18 -5.77 -0.63
N PHE A 181 -10.93 -5.87 -1.73
CA PHE A 181 -11.70 -4.76 -2.26
C PHE A 181 -12.83 -4.37 -1.30
N GLU A 182 -13.54 -5.35 -0.73
CA GLU A 182 -14.62 -5.17 0.24
C GLU A 182 -14.09 -4.46 1.49
N ILE A 183 -12.95 -4.90 2.01
CA ILE A 183 -12.30 -4.27 3.16
C ILE A 183 -11.91 -2.84 2.82
N ALA A 184 -11.28 -2.63 1.65
CA ALA A 184 -10.84 -1.31 1.21
C ALA A 184 -11.99 -0.32 1.00
N PHE A 185 -13.17 -0.77 0.55
CA PHE A 185 -14.29 0.12 0.24
C PHE A 185 -15.31 0.27 1.36
N ILE A 186 -15.46 -0.72 2.23
CA ILE A 186 -16.42 -0.69 3.36
C ILE A 186 -15.70 -0.30 4.66
N ILE A 187 -14.63 -1.00 5.00
CA ILE A 187 -14.02 -0.92 6.33
C ILE A 187 -13.03 0.23 6.45
N VAL A 188 -12.24 0.51 5.41
CA VAL A 188 -11.26 1.61 5.45
C VAL A 188 -11.95 2.97 5.61
N PRO A 189 -12.99 3.35 4.84
CA PRO A 189 -13.66 4.63 5.03
C PRO A 189 -14.32 4.77 6.40
N LEU A 190 -14.75 3.65 6.98
CA LEU A 190 -15.32 3.58 8.33
C LEU A 190 -14.28 3.90 9.41
N LEU A 191 -13.08 3.33 9.29
CA LEU A 191 -12.02 3.42 10.30
C LEU A 191 -11.05 4.60 10.07
N ALA A 192 -10.96 5.12 8.84
CA ALA A 192 -10.03 6.19 8.47
C ALA A 192 -10.18 7.48 9.32
N PRO A 193 -11.40 7.98 9.63
CA PRO A 193 -11.56 9.16 10.49
C PRO A 193 -10.99 8.94 11.90
N VAL A 194 -11.23 7.76 12.47
CA VAL A 194 -10.72 7.36 13.79
C VAL A 194 -9.20 7.20 13.75
N ALA A 195 -8.68 6.58 12.68
CA ALA A 195 -7.24 6.40 12.49
C ALA A 195 -6.51 7.75 12.41
N VAL A 196 -7.03 8.73 11.68
CA VAL A 196 -6.43 10.08 11.62
C VAL A 196 -6.42 10.72 13.01
N LYS A 197 -7.54 10.67 13.74
CA LYS A 197 -7.66 11.27 15.07
C LYS A 197 -6.66 10.69 16.08
N LEU A 198 -6.46 9.38 16.06
CA LEU A 198 -5.60 8.68 17.04
C LEU A 198 -4.13 8.61 16.63
N LEU A 199 -3.83 8.48 15.33
CA LEU A 199 -2.47 8.26 14.84
C LEU A 199 -1.76 9.57 14.44
N ALA A 200 -2.49 10.60 14.00
CA ALA A 200 -1.85 11.87 13.62
C ALA A 200 -1.07 12.51 14.78
N PRO A 201 -1.56 12.53 16.04
CA PRO A 201 -0.79 13.08 17.17
C PRO A 201 0.55 12.40 17.39
N VAL A 202 0.63 11.08 17.14
CA VAL A 202 1.87 10.28 17.29
C VAL A 202 2.91 10.67 16.24
N LEU A 203 2.46 11.10 15.06
CA LEU A 203 3.33 11.44 13.93
C LEU A 203 3.64 12.93 13.81
N LEU A 204 3.03 13.79 14.63
CA LEU A 204 3.31 15.24 14.60
C LEU A 204 4.80 15.56 14.77
N ALA A 205 5.46 14.92 15.73
CA ALA A 205 6.88 15.14 16.00
C ALA A 205 7.78 14.65 14.85
N SER A 206 7.43 13.53 14.22
CA SER A 206 8.21 12.97 13.10
C SER A 206 7.99 13.72 11.77
N MET A 207 6.91 14.52 11.69
CA MET A 207 6.46 15.29 10.53
C MET A 207 6.63 16.82 10.72
N ASN A 208 7.67 17.24 11.44
CA ASN A 208 8.04 18.65 11.63
C ASN A 208 6.91 19.54 12.20
N GLY A 209 6.01 18.97 13.00
CA GLY A 209 4.88 19.69 13.61
C GLY A 209 3.76 20.06 12.64
N ASN A 210 3.78 19.56 11.39
CA ASN A 210 2.75 19.85 10.39
C ASN A 210 1.53 18.91 10.58
N PRO A 211 0.35 19.43 10.98
CA PRO A 211 -0.82 18.60 11.25
C PRO A 211 -1.38 17.90 10.02
N GLN A 212 -1.33 18.56 8.85
CA GLN A 212 -1.80 17.99 7.59
C GLN A 212 -0.88 16.86 7.12
N ALA A 213 0.43 17.04 7.23
CA ALA A 213 1.40 15.99 6.90
C ALA A 213 1.26 14.78 7.82
N ALA A 214 1.05 15.02 9.13
CA ALA A 214 0.82 13.96 10.11
C ALA A 214 -0.47 13.18 9.84
N ALA A 215 -1.55 13.86 9.42
CA ALA A 215 -2.81 13.20 9.04
C ALA A 215 -2.66 12.33 7.79
N SER A 216 -1.97 12.81 6.75
CA SER A 216 -1.71 12.01 5.55
C SER A 216 -0.79 10.82 5.85
N ALA A 217 0.26 11.02 6.65
CA ALA A 217 1.15 9.94 7.07
C ALA A 217 0.44 8.91 7.96
N ALA A 218 -0.50 9.34 8.81
CA ALA A 218 -1.35 8.45 9.60
C ALA A 218 -2.19 7.53 8.70
N LEU A 219 -2.79 8.07 7.63
CA LEU A 219 -3.54 7.26 6.66
C LEU A 219 -2.65 6.30 5.89
N VAL A 220 -1.45 6.72 5.49
CA VAL A 220 -0.48 5.83 4.83
C VAL A 220 -0.05 4.71 5.76
N TRP A 221 0.32 5.03 7.00
CA TRP A 221 0.70 4.03 7.99
C TRP A 221 -0.43 3.04 8.26
N PHE A 222 -1.65 3.55 8.47
CA PHE A 222 -2.84 2.74 8.65
C PHE A 222 -3.11 1.83 7.45
N GLY A 223 -3.09 2.37 6.24
CA GLY A 223 -3.33 1.61 5.02
C GLY A 223 -2.27 0.53 4.77
N VAL A 224 -0.99 0.86 4.91
CA VAL A 224 0.12 -0.09 4.77
C VAL A 224 0.03 -1.19 5.84
N MET A 225 -0.32 -0.83 7.07
CA MET A 225 -0.55 -1.80 8.14
C MET A 225 -1.69 -2.77 7.79
N LEU A 226 -2.82 -2.28 7.28
CA LEU A 226 -3.92 -3.14 6.83
C LEU A 226 -3.49 -4.05 5.68
N CYS A 227 -2.68 -3.54 4.74
CA CYS A 227 -2.13 -4.35 3.65
C CYS A 227 -1.23 -5.49 4.17
N VAL A 228 -0.34 -5.21 5.14
CA VAL A 228 0.52 -6.22 5.75
C VAL A 228 -0.31 -7.25 6.52
N ASN A 229 -1.32 -6.81 7.26
CA ASN A 229 -2.22 -7.68 8.01
C ASN A 229 -3.00 -8.63 7.08
N MET A 230 -3.56 -8.09 6.00
CA MET A 230 -4.37 -8.84 5.03
C MET A 230 -3.57 -9.83 4.18
N GLN A 231 -2.26 -9.63 4.01
CA GLN A 231 -1.40 -10.65 3.41
C GLN A 231 -1.36 -11.92 4.27
N THR A 232 -1.41 -11.78 5.60
CA THR A 232 -1.44 -12.93 6.54
C THR A 232 -2.63 -13.85 6.26
N SER A 233 -3.81 -13.28 6.01
CA SER A 233 -5.04 -14.03 5.71
C SER A 233 -4.95 -14.83 4.40
N PHE A 234 -4.10 -14.43 3.44
CA PHE A 234 -3.87 -15.18 2.20
C PHE A 234 -2.97 -16.41 2.38
N MET A 235 -2.31 -16.54 3.53
CA MET A 235 -1.34 -17.60 3.82
C MET A 235 -1.89 -18.70 4.72
N HIS A 236 -3.15 -18.62 5.16
CA HIS A 236 -3.79 -19.62 6.01
C HIS A 236 -5.27 -19.83 5.61
N PRO A 237 -5.85 -21.04 5.76
CA PRO A 237 -7.29 -21.25 5.55
C PRO A 237 -8.14 -20.35 6.46
N PRO A 238 -9.35 -19.93 6.03
CA PRO A 238 -10.16 -20.46 4.92
C PRO A 238 -9.91 -19.83 3.54
N PHE A 239 -9.24 -18.68 3.43
CA PHE A 239 -9.07 -17.99 2.15
C PHE A 239 -7.83 -18.49 1.40
N GLY A 240 -6.66 -18.49 2.06
CA GLY A 240 -5.50 -19.34 1.75
C GLY A 240 -5.15 -19.57 0.28
N PHE A 241 -5.35 -18.61 -0.63
CA PHE A 241 -5.27 -18.83 -2.07
C PHE A 241 -3.94 -19.44 -2.51
N ALA A 242 -2.85 -19.02 -1.88
CA ALA A 242 -1.53 -19.57 -2.13
C ALA A 242 -1.45 -21.07 -1.80
N LEU A 243 -2.12 -21.50 -0.73
CA LEU A 243 -2.17 -22.90 -0.29
C LEU A 243 -3.03 -23.74 -1.24
N PHE A 244 -4.16 -23.21 -1.72
CA PHE A 244 -5.00 -23.89 -2.70
C PHE A 244 -4.35 -23.98 -4.07
N TYR A 245 -3.60 -22.94 -4.48
CA TYR A 245 -2.77 -22.98 -5.67
C TYR A 245 -1.70 -24.07 -5.55
N LEU A 246 -0.96 -24.10 -4.44
CA LEU A 246 0.02 -25.15 -4.14
C LEU A 246 -0.64 -26.53 -4.15
N ARG A 247 -1.83 -26.67 -3.56
CA ARG A 247 -2.57 -27.93 -3.58
C ARG A 247 -2.95 -28.36 -5.00
N GLY A 248 -3.22 -27.42 -5.90
CA GLY A 248 -3.54 -27.67 -7.30
C GLY A 248 -2.37 -28.22 -8.12
N VAL A 249 -1.13 -27.88 -7.76
CA VAL A 249 0.10 -28.37 -8.42
C VAL A 249 0.82 -29.47 -7.64
N ALA A 250 0.48 -29.67 -6.36
CA ALA A 250 1.12 -30.66 -5.50
C ALA A 250 0.73 -32.10 -5.88
N PRO A 251 1.69 -33.04 -5.85
CA PRO A 251 1.43 -34.47 -6.02
C PRO A 251 0.39 -34.99 -5.04
N LYS A 252 -0.35 -36.05 -5.39
CA LYS A 252 -1.43 -36.59 -4.55
C LYS A 252 -0.93 -37.17 -3.22
N GLU A 253 0.36 -37.44 -3.14
CA GLU A 253 1.07 -37.97 -1.98
C GLU A 253 1.18 -36.93 -0.86
N VAL A 254 1.18 -35.62 -1.19
CA VAL A 254 1.24 -34.53 -0.21
C VAL A 254 -0.15 -34.23 0.32
N LYS A 255 -0.36 -34.42 1.62
CA LYS A 255 -1.65 -34.13 2.25
C LYS A 255 -1.84 -32.63 2.38
N SER A 256 -3.08 -32.16 2.29
CA SER A 256 -3.40 -30.74 2.52
C SER A 256 -2.97 -30.26 3.91
N SER A 257 -2.97 -31.16 4.92
CA SER A 257 -2.45 -30.87 6.25
C SER A 257 -0.99 -30.46 6.23
N ASP A 258 -0.18 -31.11 5.40
CA ASP A 258 1.27 -30.89 5.35
C ASP A 258 1.56 -29.51 4.74
N ILE A 259 0.75 -29.11 3.76
CA ILE A 259 0.78 -27.76 3.17
C ILE A 259 0.42 -26.70 4.23
N TYR A 260 -0.60 -26.96 5.05
CA TYR A 260 -1.05 -26.01 6.07
C TYR A 260 -0.04 -25.85 7.21
N TRP A 261 0.51 -26.96 7.71
CA TRP A 261 1.58 -26.92 8.72
C TRP A 261 2.87 -26.31 8.18
N GLY A 262 3.17 -26.51 6.89
CA GLY A 262 4.30 -25.86 6.22
C GLY A 262 4.14 -24.35 6.07
N ALA A 263 2.92 -23.83 6.03
CA ALA A 263 2.64 -22.40 5.93
C ALA A 263 2.71 -21.67 7.28
N LEU A 264 2.51 -22.38 8.40
CA LEU A 264 2.42 -21.79 9.73
C LEU A 264 3.64 -20.95 10.16
N PRO A 265 4.90 -21.35 9.88
CA PRO A 265 6.06 -20.50 10.21
C PRO A 265 6.03 -19.16 9.47
N TRP A 266 5.56 -19.14 8.23
CA TRP A 266 5.46 -17.92 7.43
C TRP A 266 4.36 -16.98 7.96
N VAL A 267 3.24 -17.55 8.39
CA VAL A 267 2.19 -16.80 9.12
C VAL A 267 2.76 -16.19 10.40
N GLY A 268 3.57 -16.93 11.16
CA GLY A 268 4.25 -16.42 12.34
C GLY A 268 5.17 -15.22 12.03
N LEU A 269 5.97 -15.31 10.97
CA LEU A 269 6.81 -14.19 10.51
C LEU A 269 5.97 -12.98 10.07
N GLN A 270 4.82 -13.21 9.43
CA GLN A 270 3.91 -12.15 9.04
C GLN A 270 3.27 -11.46 10.26
N LEU A 271 2.90 -12.21 11.29
CA LEU A 271 2.40 -11.63 12.55
C LEU A 271 3.49 -10.81 13.26
N ILE A 272 4.73 -11.29 13.27
CA ILE A 272 5.88 -10.53 13.76
C ILE A 272 6.01 -9.22 12.98
N MET A 273 5.85 -9.27 11.66
CA MET A 273 5.89 -8.07 10.82
C MET A 273 4.79 -7.06 11.18
N VAL A 274 3.55 -7.51 11.36
CA VAL A 274 2.44 -6.65 11.80
C VAL A 274 2.80 -5.97 13.13
N LEU A 275 3.33 -6.72 14.09
CA LEU A 275 3.75 -6.17 15.38
C LEU A 275 4.89 -5.15 15.24
N LEU A 276 5.85 -5.40 14.35
CA LEU A 276 6.95 -4.46 14.08
C LEU A 276 6.44 -3.16 13.44
N VAL A 277 5.48 -3.23 12.51
CA VAL A 277 4.87 -2.05 11.89
C VAL A 277 4.03 -1.25 12.88
N ILE A 278 3.38 -1.92 13.85
CA ILE A 278 2.66 -1.25 14.95
C ILE A 278 3.66 -0.56 15.91
N ALA A 279 4.74 -1.25 16.29
CA ALA A 279 5.71 -0.73 17.24
C ALA A 279 6.60 0.39 16.66
N PHE A 280 6.91 0.32 15.37
CA PHE A 280 7.82 1.24 14.69
C PHE A 280 7.15 1.93 13.50
N PRO A 281 6.35 3.00 13.72
CA PRO A 281 5.74 3.78 12.64
C PRO A 281 6.76 4.32 11.63
N ALA A 282 8.00 4.54 12.09
CA ALA A 282 9.13 4.95 11.26
C ALA A 282 9.38 4.01 10.07
N LEU A 283 9.03 2.71 10.16
CA LEU A 283 9.17 1.78 9.05
C LEU A 283 8.38 2.24 7.82
N VAL A 284 7.20 2.81 8.04
CA VAL A 284 6.33 3.32 6.98
C VAL A 284 6.61 4.79 6.68
N THR A 285 6.88 5.60 7.69
CA THR A 285 6.97 7.05 7.51
C THR A 285 8.35 7.58 7.12
N SER A 286 9.41 6.75 7.11
CA SER A 286 10.78 7.23 6.81
C SER A 286 10.97 7.63 5.35
N PHE A 287 10.26 6.98 4.42
CA PHE A 287 10.36 7.24 2.98
C PHE A 287 9.31 8.25 2.49
N LEU A 288 8.51 8.83 3.41
CA LEU A 288 7.53 9.85 3.06
C LEU A 288 8.20 11.22 3.00
N ASP A 289 7.83 12.00 1.99
CA ASP A 289 8.23 13.39 1.90
C ASP A 289 7.71 14.17 3.10
N LYS A 290 8.63 14.80 3.83
CA LYS A 290 8.31 15.66 4.97
C LYS A 290 8.18 17.08 4.44
N PRO A 291 6.97 17.59 4.13
CA PRO A 291 6.83 18.97 3.72
C PRO A 291 7.40 19.88 4.81
N ALA A 292 7.98 21.02 4.39
CA ALA A 292 8.51 22.02 5.31
C ALA A 292 7.44 22.38 6.36
N ALA A 293 7.87 22.63 7.59
CA ALA A 293 6.99 23.10 8.65
C ALA A 293 6.20 24.31 8.11
N VAL A 294 4.88 24.28 8.25
CA VAL A 294 4.07 25.48 8.07
C VAL A 294 4.54 26.42 9.17
N VAL A 295 5.39 27.39 8.82
CA VAL A 295 5.56 28.58 9.63
C VAL A 295 4.17 29.14 9.74
N GLN A 296 3.55 29.08 10.92
CA GLN A 296 2.33 29.83 11.19
C GLN A 296 2.64 31.26 10.80
N SER A 297 2.12 31.71 9.66
CA SER A 297 2.15 33.11 9.30
C SER A 297 1.47 33.82 10.47
N GLN A 298 2.24 34.64 11.19
CA GLN A 298 1.71 35.52 12.23
C GLN A 298 0.38 36.07 11.73
N ASP A 299 -0.69 35.83 12.49
CA ASP A 299 -1.97 36.48 12.26
C ASP A 299 -1.70 37.98 12.19
N TYR A 300 -1.74 38.56 10.99
CA TYR A 300 -1.73 40.00 10.84
C TYR A 300 -3.06 40.48 11.41
N ASN A 301 -3.03 40.82 12.69
CA ASN A 301 -4.17 41.30 13.44
C ASN A 301 -4.49 42.72 12.96
N PHE A 302 -5.42 42.84 12.00
CA PHE A 302 -5.83 44.12 11.41
C PHE A 302 -6.67 45.00 12.34
N THR A 303 -6.76 44.69 13.63
CA THR A 303 -7.54 45.44 14.61
C THR A 303 -6.68 45.86 15.79
N THR A 304 -5.86 46.89 15.61
CA THR A 304 -5.47 47.80 16.70
C THR A 304 -5.25 49.19 16.11
N SER A 305 -6.29 50.00 16.18
CA SER A 305 -6.22 51.45 16.08
C SER A 305 -5.62 51.99 17.37
N GLU A 306 -4.32 52.29 17.39
CA GLU A 306 -3.69 53.09 18.44
C GLU A 306 -2.77 54.17 17.82
N GLU A 307 -3.25 55.41 17.94
CA GLU A 307 -2.54 56.67 18.15
C GLU A 307 -1.11 56.81 17.61
N ARG A 308 -0.98 57.47 16.44
CA ARG A 308 0.26 58.15 16.06
C ARG A 308 0.36 59.50 16.79
N THR A 309 1.13 59.54 17.87
CA THR A 309 1.70 60.79 18.39
C THR A 309 3.05 61.06 17.74
N SER A 310 3.08 62.10 16.91
CA SER A 310 4.18 63.01 16.53
C SER A 310 5.64 62.51 16.48
N ASP A 311 6.22 62.54 15.26
CA ASP A 311 7.52 63.19 15.03
C ASP A 311 7.61 63.67 13.55
N PRO A 312 8.00 64.93 13.23
CA PRO A 312 8.03 65.46 11.87
C PRO A 312 9.45 65.56 11.35
N SER A 313 9.92 64.63 10.51
CA SER A 313 10.96 64.94 9.52
C SER A 313 11.12 63.84 8.45
N GLN A 314 11.34 64.30 7.21
CA GLN A 314 11.77 63.56 6.01
C GLN A 314 10.73 62.63 5.35
N SER A 315 10.56 62.57 4.04
CA SER A 315 10.67 63.48 2.89
C SER A 315 10.04 62.71 1.74
N LYS A 316 9.08 63.33 1.06
CA LYS A 316 8.35 62.88 -0.15
C LYS A 316 9.15 62.00 -1.11
N VAL A 317 8.56 60.88 -1.57
CA VAL A 317 8.63 60.42 -2.98
C VAL A 317 7.34 59.66 -3.34
N ASP A 318 6.56 60.33 -4.20
CA ASP A 318 5.55 59.91 -5.20
C ASP A 318 4.65 58.69 -5.01
N GLU A 319 3.35 59.00 -4.93
CA GLU A 319 2.18 58.12 -4.83
C GLU A 319 1.43 57.98 -6.17
N ASP A 320 2.16 57.92 -7.31
CA ASP A 320 1.56 57.81 -8.65
C ASP A 320 2.40 56.92 -9.59
N ALA A 321 2.48 55.62 -9.31
CA ALA A 321 2.98 54.62 -10.25
C ALA A 321 1.88 53.59 -10.58
N PRO A 322 1.48 53.43 -11.85
CA PRO A 322 0.42 52.47 -12.20
C PRO A 322 0.92 51.03 -12.04
N VAL A 323 0.09 50.19 -11.41
CA VAL A 323 0.33 48.76 -11.22
C VAL A 323 0.34 48.05 -12.57
N ILE A 324 1.51 47.60 -13.03
CA ILE A 324 1.65 46.80 -14.26
C ILE A 324 1.43 45.32 -13.90
N PHE A 325 0.30 44.76 -14.34
CA PHE A 325 0.04 43.32 -14.33
C PHE A 325 0.81 42.64 -15.47
N GLN A 326 1.86 41.87 -15.17
CA GLN A 326 2.49 40.96 -16.13
C GLN A 326 1.94 39.54 -15.94
N LEU A 327 1.20 39.06 -16.94
CA LEU A 327 0.81 37.66 -17.07
C LEU A 327 1.98 36.87 -17.68
N ASP A 328 2.49 35.92 -16.91
CA ASP A 328 3.52 34.98 -17.37
C ASP A 328 2.91 33.99 -18.38
N LYS A 329 3.56 33.83 -19.55
CA LYS A 329 3.11 32.90 -20.60
C LYS A 329 3.76 31.53 -20.38
N PRO A 330 3.06 30.41 -20.63
CA PRO A 330 3.65 29.09 -20.49
C PRO A 330 4.66 28.83 -21.60
N GLY A 331 5.87 28.41 -21.21
CA GLY A 331 6.95 27.98 -22.10
C GLY A 331 6.66 26.65 -22.79
N LYS A 332 7.19 26.51 -24.00
CA LYS A 332 7.09 25.35 -24.90
C LYS A 332 7.76 24.09 -24.35
#